data_AF-A0A9Q2EMH8-F1
#
_entry.id   AF-A0A9Q2EMH8-F1
#
_cell.length_a   1.000
_cell.length_b   1.000
_cell.length_c   1.000
_cell.angle_alpha   90.00
_cell.angle_beta   90.00
_cell.angle_gamma   90.00
#
_symmetry.space_group_name_H-M   'P 1'
#
loop_
_entity.id
_entity.type
_entity.pdbx_description
1 polymer ?
#
loop_
_entity_poly.entity_id
_entity_poly.type
_entity_poly.pdbx_seq_one_letter_code
_entity_poly.pdbx_strand_id
1 'polypeptide(L)'
;MVNTDITSPDANSYASEEDLASFAEIRGIELPDKLTPLLIKAMDYLDGLDWVGSKADPRQALAWPRVNVVLDEHDFPPDEVPRQVITAQCMLAVEAIDGDLLSSVREAAVKTERVEGAVTMTYAVADGEVFTPSYPAVMALLGDLAGGRGYAINAFAERA
;
A
#
# COMPACT_ATOMS: atom_id res chain seq x y z
N MET A 1 11.52 15.76 -0.65
CA MET A 1 11.77 15.26 -2.03
C MET A 1 11.55 13.76 -1.98
N VAL A 2 10.85 13.23 -2.98
CA VAL A 2 10.60 11.79 -3.09
C VAL A 2 11.88 11.10 -3.52
N ASN A 3 12.27 10.03 -2.84
CA ASN A 3 13.38 9.17 -3.21
C ASN A 3 12.87 7.73 -3.35
N THR A 4 12.89 7.22 -4.58
CA THR A 4 12.42 5.88 -4.97
C THR A 4 13.54 4.85 -5.13
N ASP A 5 14.80 5.25 -4.90
CA ASP A 5 15.91 4.32 -4.92
C ASP A 5 15.90 3.44 -3.68
N ILE A 6 15.39 2.21 -3.82
CA ILE A 6 15.27 1.23 -2.73
C ILE A 6 16.61 0.79 -2.14
N THR A 7 17.73 1.05 -2.83
CA THR A 7 19.07 0.75 -2.32
C THR A 7 19.64 1.90 -1.48
N SER A 8 19.03 3.08 -1.58
CA SER A 8 19.41 4.26 -0.81
C SER A 8 18.85 4.21 0.62
N PRO A 9 19.64 4.55 1.65
CA PRO A 9 19.14 4.65 3.02
C PRO A 9 18.09 5.75 3.20
N ASP A 10 18.07 6.73 2.29
CA ASP A 10 17.11 7.84 2.29
C ASP A 10 15.84 7.55 1.48
N ALA A 11 15.59 6.29 1.10
CA ALA A 11 14.37 5.89 0.39
C ALA A 11 13.13 6.19 1.24
N ASN A 12 12.14 6.87 0.65
CA ASN A 12 10.93 7.31 1.37
C ASN A 12 9.63 7.07 0.59
N SER A 13 9.70 6.41 -0.55
CA SER A 13 8.56 6.11 -1.42
C SER A 13 8.92 4.98 -2.37
N TYR A 14 7.94 4.20 -2.83
CA TYR A 14 8.13 3.27 -3.95
C TYR A 14 7.78 3.90 -5.30
N ALA A 15 6.75 4.76 -5.32
CA ALA A 15 6.31 5.48 -6.51
C ALA A 15 6.94 6.87 -6.60
N SER A 16 7.32 7.29 -7.81
CA SER A 16 7.78 8.64 -8.10
C SER A 16 6.61 9.59 -8.39
N GLU A 17 6.89 10.89 -8.48
CA GLU A 17 5.89 11.87 -8.93
C GLU A 17 5.45 11.62 -10.38
N GLU A 18 6.35 11.11 -11.22
CA GLU A 18 6.07 10.73 -12.61
C GLU A 18 5.17 9.51 -12.70
N ASP A 19 5.36 8.51 -11.83
CA ASP A 19 4.49 7.33 -11.74
C ASP A 19 3.07 7.74 -11.35
N LEU A 20 2.93 8.63 -10.37
CA LEU A 20 1.63 9.15 -9.94
C LEU A 20 0.95 9.97 -11.05
N ALA A 21 1.70 10.82 -11.75
CA ALA A 21 1.19 11.59 -12.87
C ALA A 21 0.69 10.69 -14.00
N SER A 22 1.49 9.70 -14.40
CA SER A 22 1.13 8.71 -15.42
C SER A 22 -0.10 7.88 -15.01
N PHE A 23 -0.14 7.48 -13.73
CA PHE A 23 -1.27 6.73 -13.17
C PHE A 23 -2.58 7.53 -13.24
N ALA A 24 -2.52 8.83 -12.94
CA ALA A 24 -3.66 9.74 -12.95
C ALA A 24 -4.10 10.10 -14.38
N GLU A 25 -3.16 10.35 -15.29
CA GLU A 25 -3.44 10.70 -16.69
C GLU A 25 -4.24 9.61 -17.39
N ILE A 26 -3.82 8.34 -17.27
CA ILE A 26 -4.51 7.19 -17.88
C ILE A 26 -5.94 7.03 -17.32
N ARG A 27 -6.21 7.54 -16.12
CA ARG A 27 -7.51 7.45 -15.43
C ARG A 27 -8.33 8.74 -15.49
N GLY A 28 -7.81 9.80 -16.11
CA GLY A 28 -8.48 11.10 -16.18
C GLY A 28 -8.66 11.79 -14.82
N ILE A 29 -7.72 11.58 -13.90
CA ILE A 29 -7.77 12.14 -12.54
C ILE A 29 -6.97 13.45 -12.51
N GLU A 30 -7.57 14.51 -11.95
CA GLU A 30 -6.88 15.79 -11.73
C GLU A 30 -6.03 15.72 -10.46
N LEU A 31 -4.72 15.95 -10.60
CA LEU A 31 -3.79 15.98 -9.47
C LEU A 31 -3.51 17.41 -8.99
N PRO A 32 -3.29 17.63 -7.68
CA PRO A 32 -2.89 18.92 -7.15
C PRO A 32 -1.41 19.22 -7.44
N ASP A 33 -1.00 20.49 -7.30
CA ASP A 33 0.38 20.94 -7.55
C ASP A 33 1.44 20.25 -6.68
N LYS A 34 1.06 19.73 -5.51
CA LYS A 34 1.99 19.12 -4.54
C LYS A 34 1.72 17.62 -4.43
N LEU A 35 2.51 16.84 -5.16
CA LEU A 35 2.41 15.38 -5.18
C LEU A 35 3.18 14.69 -4.04
N THR A 36 4.37 15.21 -3.69
CA THR A 36 5.20 14.65 -2.61
C THR A 36 4.40 14.32 -1.33
N PRO A 37 3.59 15.22 -0.74
CA PRO A 37 2.88 14.89 0.51
C PRO A 37 1.88 13.75 0.38
N LEU A 38 1.25 13.59 -0.78
CA LEU A 38 0.30 12.50 -1.06
C LEU A 38 1.01 11.15 -1.10
N LEU A 39 2.17 11.10 -1.77
CA LEU A 39 3.01 9.92 -1.86
C LEU A 39 3.56 9.50 -0.49
N ILE A 40 3.96 10.45 0.35
CA ILE A 40 4.43 10.17 1.71
C ILE A 40 3.30 9.62 2.59
N LYS A 41 2.10 10.22 2.58
CA LYS A 41 0.96 9.68 3.32
C LYS A 41 0.61 8.26 2.86
N ALA A 42 0.66 8.01 1.56
CA ALA A 42 0.45 6.68 1.00
C ALA A 42 1.53 5.68 1.45
N MET A 43 2.79 6.12 1.53
CA MET A 43 3.88 5.31 2.05
C MET A 43 3.69 4.97 3.53
N ASP A 44 3.30 5.95 4.36
CA ASP A 44 3.03 5.73 5.78
C ASP A 44 1.96 4.65 6.00
N TYR A 45 0.93 4.61 5.14
CA TYR A 45 -0.07 3.56 5.15
C TYR A 45 0.51 2.19 4.80
N LEU A 46 1.32 2.12 3.74
CA LEU A 46 1.95 0.87 3.29
C LEU A 46 2.94 0.31 4.32
N ASP A 47 3.67 1.17 5.03
CA ASP A 47 4.61 0.75 6.07
C ASP A 47 3.89 0.13 7.28
N GLY A 48 2.61 0.50 7.49
CA GLY A 48 1.75 -0.09 8.52
C GLY A 48 1.14 -1.46 8.17
N LEU A 49 1.36 -1.99 6.95
CA LEU A 49 0.79 -3.27 6.53
C LEU A 49 1.66 -4.47 6.95
N ASP A 50 0.98 -5.60 7.19
CA ASP A 50 1.65 -6.89 7.39
C ASP A 50 2.02 -7.50 6.04
N TRP A 51 3.32 -7.53 5.74
CA TRP A 51 3.87 -8.02 4.48
C TRP A 51 4.30 -9.49 4.55
N VAL A 52 4.05 -10.23 3.46
CA VAL A 52 4.58 -11.59 3.28
C VAL A 52 6.12 -11.62 3.24
N GLY A 53 6.72 -12.74 3.61
CA GLY A 53 8.17 -12.92 3.60
C GLY A 53 8.88 -12.08 4.67
N SER A 54 10.17 -11.85 4.48
CA SER A 54 11.02 -11.09 5.41
C SER A 54 11.76 -9.97 4.68
N LYS A 55 12.08 -8.86 5.36
CA LYS A 55 12.91 -7.79 4.76
C LYS A 55 14.23 -8.39 4.21
N ALA A 56 14.63 -7.98 3.01
CA ALA A 56 15.86 -8.46 2.40
C ALA A 56 17.10 -7.98 3.20
N ASP A 57 17.10 -6.71 3.61
CA ASP A 57 18.01 -6.18 4.63
C ASP A 57 17.20 -5.69 5.84
N PRO A 58 17.44 -6.20 7.06
CA PRO A 58 16.82 -5.69 8.27
C PRO A 58 17.04 -4.19 8.53
N ARG A 59 18.07 -3.58 7.93
CA ARG A 59 18.43 -2.16 8.06
C ARG A 59 17.87 -1.28 6.95
N GLN A 60 17.23 -1.84 5.93
CA GLN A 60 16.62 -1.04 4.88
C GLN A 60 15.51 -0.13 5.44
N ALA A 61 15.36 1.06 4.89
CA ALA A 61 14.41 2.07 5.39
C ALA A 61 12.95 1.59 5.26
N LEU A 62 12.60 1.02 4.11
CA LEU A 62 11.21 0.68 3.77
C LEU A 62 10.88 -0.81 4.03
N ALA A 63 9.61 -1.17 3.88
CA ALA A 63 9.15 -2.56 4.05
C ALA A 63 9.65 -3.52 2.96
N TRP A 64 9.82 -3.03 1.74
CA TRP A 64 10.39 -3.70 0.57
C TRP A 64 11.78 -3.14 0.25
N PRO A 65 12.68 -3.94 -0.36
CA PRO A 65 12.46 -5.28 -0.92
C PRO A 65 12.45 -6.42 0.12
N ARG A 66 11.99 -7.62 -0.26
CA ARG A 66 11.76 -8.75 0.66
C ARG A 66 12.17 -10.10 0.06
N VAL A 67 12.57 -11.03 0.93
CA VAL A 67 12.91 -12.42 0.62
C VAL A 67 11.80 -13.38 1.06
N ASN A 68 11.80 -14.61 0.53
CA ASN A 68 10.80 -15.65 0.79
C ASN A 68 9.37 -15.20 0.40
N VAL A 69 9.27 -14.50 -0.72
CA VAL A 69 8.02 -14.05 -1.31
C VAL A 69 7.77 -14.89 -2.56
N VAL A 70 6.58 -15.49 -2.64
CA VAL A 70 6.12 -16.19 -3.84
C VAL A 70 4.99 -15.37 -4.45
N LEU A 71 5.12 -15.04 -5.73
CA LEU A 71 4.13 -14.32 -6.51
C LEU A 71 3.83 -15.11 -7.78
N ASP A 72 2.56 -15.38 -8.05
CA ASP A 72 2.11 -16.16 -9.21
C ASP A 72 2.86 -17.52 -9.35
N GLU A 73 3.02 -18.24 -8.24
CA GLU A 73 3.74 -19.53 -8.15
C GLU A 73 5.26 -19.48 -8.40
N HIS A 74 5.85 -18.29 -8.52
CA HIS A 74 7.28 -18.11 -8.73
C HIS A 74 7.93 -17.32 -7.59
N ASP A 75 9.19 -17.62 -7.30
CA ASP A 75 9.98 -16.85 -6.33
C ASP A 75 10.16 -15.42 -6.86
N PHE A 76 9.76 -14.45 -6.03
CA PHE A 76 9.92 -13.04 -6.37
C PHE A 76 11.36 -12.58 -6.10
N PRO A 77 11.98 -11.78 -6.99
CA PRO A 77 13.34 -11.29 -6.81
C PRO A 77 13.50 -10.46 -5.52
N PRO A 78 14.52 -10.74 -4.70
CA PRO A 78 14.70 -10.09 -3.39
C PRO A 78 15.30 -8.68 -3.47
N ASP A 79 15.59 -8.19 -4.67
CA ASP A 79 16.12 -6.87 -4.99
C ASP A 79 15.11 -5.99 -5.74
N GLU A 80 13.85 -6.43 -5.83
CA GLU A 80 12.78 -5.71 -6.53
C GLU A 80 11.62 -5.34 -5.59
N VAL A 81 10.79 -4.40 -6.04
CA VAL A 81 9.50 -4.07 -5.42
C VAL A 81 8.39 -4.54 -6.34
N PRO A 82 7.39 -5.30 -5.86
CA PRO A 82 6.29 -5.74 -6.71
C PRO A 82 5.56 -4.55 -7.32
N ARG A 83 5.21 -4.64 -8.60
CA ARG A 83 4.47 -3.59 -9.31
C ARG A 83 3.13 -3.26 -8.63
N GLN A 84 2.52 -4.26 -8.01
CA GLN A 84 1.31 -4.13 -7.20
C GLN A 84 1.50 -3.12 -6.05
N VAL A 85 2.67 -3.10 -5.42
CA VAL A 85 2.98 -2.18 -4.30
C VAL A 85 3.13 -0.75 -4.80
N ILE A 86 3.83 -0.54 -5.92
CA ILE A 86 3.95 0.79 -6.56
C ILE A 86 2.57 1.31 -6.95
N THR A 87 1.77 0.47 -7.60
CA THR A 87 0.41 0.81 -8.04
C THR A 87 -0.51 1.09 -6.84
N ALA A 88 -0.39 0.30 -5.76
CA ALA A 88 -1.10 0.52 -4.51
C ALA A 88 -0.76 1.88 -3.90
N GLN A 89 0.52 2.28 -3.91
CA GLN A 89 0.92 3.60 -3.43
C GLN A 89 0.30 4.73 -4.26
N CYS A 90 0.26 4.60 -5.60
CA CYS A 90 -0.40 5.58 -6.46
C CYS A 90 -1.91 5.67 -6.18
N MET A 91 -2.58 4.54 -5.98
CA MET A 91 -4.00 4.50 -5.61
C MET A 91 -4.24 5.23 -4.28
N LEU A 92 -3.45 4.92 -3.26
CA LEU A 92 -3.54 5.58 -1.95
C LEU A 92 -3.24 7.08 -2.03
N ALA A 93 -2.28 7.48 -2.87
CA ALA A 93 -1.93 8.89 -3.06
C ALA A 93 -3.08 9.67 -3.73
N VAL A 94 -3.83 9.05 -4.64
CA VAL A 94 -5.06 9.63 -5.19
C VAL A 94 -6.12 9.75 -4.10
N GLU A 95 -6.34 8.70 -3.29
CA GLU A 95 -7.31 8.76 -2.19
C GLU A 95 -6.94 9.82 -1.12
N ALA A 96 -5.64 10.11 -0.98
CA ALA A 96 -5.14 11.16 -0.10
C ALA A 96 -5.47 12.59 -0.58
N ILE A 97 -5.94 12.76 -1.83
CA ILE A 97 -6.42 14.05 -2.36
C ILE A 97 -7.73 14.43 -1.68
N ASP A 98 -8.65 13.49 -1.54
CA ASP A 98 -10.02 13.70 -1.03
C ASP A 98 -10.12 13.59 0.50
N GLY A 99 -9.10 13.07 1.19
CA GLY A 99 -9.10 12.97 2.65
C GLY A 99 -7.77 12.55 3.27
N ASP A 100 -7.66 12.69 4.59
CA ASP A 100 -6.45 12.29 5.31
C ASP A 100 -6.43 10.77 5.56
N LEU A 101 -5.38 10.09 5.09
CA LEU A 101 -5.20 8.63 5.27
C LEU A 101 -4.92 8.24 6.73
N LEU A 102 -4.45 9.19 7.56
CA LEU A 102 -3.98 8.94 8.93
C LEU A 102 -4.90 9.50 10.03
N SER A 103 -6.06 10.07 9.70
CA SER A 103 -6.92 10.65 10.73
C SER A 103 -7.63 9.57 11.55
N SER A 104 -7.14 9.30 12.77
CA SER A 104 -7.79 8.47 13.80
C SER A 104 -9.03 9.13 14.42
N VAL A 105 -9.34 10.37 14.05
CA VAL A 105 -10.54 11.10 14.49
C VAL A 105 -11.25 11.62 13.25
N ARG A 106 -12.09 10.77 12.65
CA ARG A 106 -13.28 11.28 11.97
C ARG A 106 -14.38 11.29 13.02
N GLU A 107 -14.58 12.43 13.70
CA GLU A 107 -15.92 12.72 14.18
C GLU A 107 -16.85 12.54 12.98
N ALA A 108 -17.91 11.76 13.17
CA ALA A 108 -18.82 11.33 12.13
C ALA A 108 -19.53 12.51 11.47
N ALA A 109 -18.82 13.26 10.63
CA ALA A 109 -19.42 14.12 9.64
C ALA A 109 -19.75 13.21 8.45
N VAL A 110 -20.99 12.73 8.47
CA VAL A 110 -21.68 12.19 7.29
C VAL A 110 -21.58 13.23 6.18
N LYS A 111 -20.52 13.16 5.38
CA LYS A 111 -20.52 13.65 4.01
C LYS A 111 -20.54 12.43 3.12
N THR A 112 -21.77 11.96 2.95
CA THR A 112 -22.17 11.15 1.81
C THR A 112 -21.97 12.01 0.58
N GLU A 113 -20.87 11.81 -0.13
CA GLU A 113 -20.76 12.23 -1.51
C GLU A 113 -20.17 11.06 -2.29
N ARG A 114 -20.94 10.63 -3.28
CA ARG A 114 -20.68 9.48 -4.14
C ARG A 114 -19.78 9.97 -5.28
N VAL A 115 -18.61 9.36 -5.45
CA VAL A 115 -17.83 9.45 -6.69
C VAL A 115 -17.55 8.03 -7.17
N GLU A 116 -17.71 7.81 -8.47
CA GLU A 116 -17.73 6.49 -9.10
C GLU A 116 -16.41 5.72 -8.89
N GLY A 117 -16.50 4.46 -8.41
CA GLY A 117 -15.45 3.46 -8.66
C GLY A 117 -14.91 2.66 -7.46
N ALA A 118 -15.12 3.07 -6.21
CA ALA A 118 -14.64 2.31 -5.05
C ALA A 118 -15.75 2.06 -4.03
N VAL A 119 -15.96 0.80 -3.69
CA VAL A 119 -16.99 0.34 -2.75
C VAL A 119 -16.72 0.94 -1.36
N THR A 120 -17.58 1.86 -0.95
CA THR A 120 -17.67 2.33 0.44
C THR A 120 -18.22 1.20 1.32
N MET A 121 -17.41 0.64 2.21
CA MET A 121 -17.92 -0.20 3.31
C MET A 121 -17.94 0.61 4.61
N THR A 122 -19.15 0.90 5.08
CA THR A 122 -19.39 1.47 6.41
C THR A 122 -19.39 0.32 7.42
N TYR A 123 -18.37 0.23 8.27
CA TYR A 123 -18.44 -0.59 9.47
C TYR A 123 -18.72 0.30 10.68
N ALA A 124 -19.75 -0.06 11.44
CA ALA A 124 -20.09 0.59 12.70
C ALA A 124 -18.98 0.32 13.72
N VAL A 125 -18.32 1.37 14.19
CA VAL A 125 -17.35 1.28 15.28
C VAL A 125 -18.13 1.21 16.59
N ALA A 126 -18.01 0.11 17.32
CA ALA A 126 -18.45 0.03 18.71
C ALA A 126 -17.50 0.84 19.60
N ASP A 127 -18.04 1.46 20.66
CA ASP A 127 -17.30 2.31 21.59
C ASP A 127 -15.97 1.67 22.06
N GLY A 128 -14.84 2.29 21.72
CA GLY A 128 -13.50 1.90 22.19
C GLY A 128 -12.54 1.29 21.15
N GLU A 129 -12.94 1.11 19.89
CA GLU A 129 -12.04 0.59 18.84
C GLU A 129 -11.37 1.71 18.04
N VAL A 130 -10.06 1.58 17.82
CA VAL A 130 -9.27 2.47 16.95
C VAL A 130 -9.69 2.21 15.50
N PHE A 131 -10.29 3.21 14.85
CA PHE A 131 -10.61 3.15 13.42
C PHE A 131 -9.31 3.09 12.62
N THR A 132 -9.02 1.94 12.02
CA THR A 132 -7.96 1.81 11.03
C THR A 132 -8.59 1.98 9.65
N PRO A 133 -8.25 3.04 8.89
CA PRO A 133 -8.76 3.19 7.53
C PRO A 133 -8.35 1.96 6.71
N SER A 134 -9.33 1.36 6.04
CA SER A 134 -9.11 0.20 5.17
C SER A 134 -9.50 0.58 3.75
N TYR A 135 -8.63 0.28 2.80
CA TYR A 135 -8.83 0.55 1.37
C TYR A 135 -9.02 -0.79 0.63
N PRO A 136 -10.26 -1.29 0.47
CA PRO A 136 -10.50 -2.65 -0.03
C PRO A 136 -9.94 -2.89 -1.43
N ALA A 137 -9.98 -1.89 -2.31
CA ALA A 137 -9.43 -1.98 -3.67
C ALA A 137 -7.89 -2.12 -3.65
N VAL A 138 -7.23 -1.40 -2.73
CA VAL A 138 -5.78 -1.47 -2.53
C VAL A 138 -5.40 -2.83 -1.95
N MET A 139 -6.14 -3.31 -0.93
CA MET A 139 -5.90 -4.62 -0.34
C MET A 139 -6.17 -5.76 -1.31
N ALA A 140 -7.18 -5.64 -2.19
CA ALA A 140 -7.44 -6.61 -3.24
C ALA A 140 -6.32 -6.67 -4.28
N LEU A 141 -5.70 -5.52 -4.59
CA LEU A 141 -4.53 -5.45 -5.48
C LEU A 141 -3.28 -6.05 -4.84
N LEU A 142 -3.07 -5.79 -3.55
CA LEU A 142 -1.94 -6.36 -2.81
C LEU A 142 -2.11 -7.86 -2.60
N GLY A 143 -3.34 -8.34 -2.40
CA GLY A 143 -3.65 -9.77 -2.35
C GLY A 143 -2.76 -10.50 -1.33
N ASP A 144 -2.07 -11.55 -1.78
CA ASP A 144 -1.19 -12.36 -0.95
C ASP A 144 0.09 -11.63 -0.50
N LEU A 145 0.40 -10.46 -1.08
CA LEU A 145 1.54 -9.65 -0.65
C LEU A 145 1.30 -8.97 0.70
N ALA A 146 0.05 -8.57 0.98
CA ALA A 146 -0.32 -7.84 2.19
C ALA A 146 -1.56 -8.42 2.87
N GLY A 147 -1.43 -8.70 4.17
CA GLY A 147 -2.47 -9.32 4.97
C GLY A 147 -2.06 -10.74 5.35
N GLY A 148 -1.77 -10.93 6.64
CA GLY A 148 -1.35 -12.19 7.23
C GLY A 148 -2.41 -13.30 7.17
N ARG A 149 -2.72 -13.79 5.98
CA ARG A 149 -3.20 -15.16 5.77
C ARG A 149 -2.10 -15.91 5.03
N GLY A 150 -1.14 -16.39 5.80
CA GLY A 150 -0.24 -17.42 5.35
C GLY A 150 -1.05 -18.59 4.80
N TYR A 151 -1.07 -18.76 3.48
CA TYR A 151 -1.02 -20.10 2.94
C TYR A 151 0.38 -20.63 3.23
N ALA A 152 0.60 -21.01 4.49
CA ALA A 152 1.67 -21.92 4.85
C ALA A 152 1.33 -23.28 4.23
N ILE A 153 1.57 -23.43 2.92
CA ILE A 153 1.91 -24.74 2.39
C ILE A 153 3.33 -25.04 2.89
N ASN A 154 3.40 -25.45 4.15
CA ASN A 154 4.51 -26.24 4.65
C ASN A 154 4.52 -27.55 3.86
N ALA A 155 5.05 -27.53 2.64
CA ALA A 155 5.39 -28.74 1.90
C ALA A 155 6.66 -29.31 2.54
N PHE A 156 6.55 -29.81 3.78
CA PHE A 156 7.47 -30.83 4.26
C PHE A 156 7.21 -32.07 3.43
N ALA A 157 7.97 -32.21 2.34
CA ALA A 157 8.12 -33.47 1.65
C ALA A 157 8.82 -34.45 2.61
N GLU A 158 8.04 -35.11 3.46
CA GLU A 158 8.46 -36.32 4.16
C GLU A 158 8.64 -37.39 3.07
N ARG A 159 9.90 -37.67 2.72
CA ARG A 159 10.23 -38.79 1.86
C ARG A 159 10.54 -39.99 2.75
N ALA A 160 9.64 -40.98 2.68
CA ALA A 160 9.77 -42.31 3.27
C ALA A 160 11.01 -43.07 2.77
#